data_AF-A0A8H5DIR4-F1
#
_entry.id   AF-A0A8H5DIR4-F1
#
_cell.length_a   1.000
_cell.length_b   1.000
_cell.length_c   1.000
_cell.angle_alpha   90.00
_cell.angle_beta   90.00
_cell.angle_gamma   90.00
#
_symmetry.space_group_name_H-M   'P 1'
#
loop_
_entity.id
_entity.type
_entity.pdbx_description
1 polymer ?
#
loop_
_entity_poly.entity_id
_entity_poly.type
_entity_poly.pdbx_seq_one_letter_code
_entity_poly.pdbx_strand_id
1 'polypeptide(L)'
;MLVMSTLVWKQRDLVAVKLPAFEQHLPETLGSGETINITNSRVLDRFWSSKGDYTRDLAHWEKPGKINKIMGLVFYGRRQSVSILDCYLKRNLVKNGGLLDGVIFVERTQDPQDLDLLNKLLESESTYEKWHVEMSDTDNFSSGFGNSYDKVEDNVMYVKIDDDIVFMEDSVIPSIVKKKIEHPEYYIVSANVVNQPLLSWVHWNLGAIRPYLPEVDEFGRIISFEITDPKQVDWHPSNMPPWNGPETFTLDSWEPENNQHRWLRLDNGDKDHILDSTPIEATEYSPMGRGWTEWKIGAQEHYSFFENLEKKRLSAYKFETWDFQYERMGIQFVAMLGRDINRAKPIEADDENHFSCNMPRLLGRHAVADGRGVAAHYSFGSQRGGMDRTDILDRYRSFARDHICAGPMLWTPGDN
;
A
#
# COMPACT_ATOMS: atom_id res chain seq x y z
N MET A 1 0.19 63.55 -4.39
CA MET A 1 1.50 62.86 -4.43
C MET A 1 1.20 61.37 -4.29
N LEU A 2 1.04 60.66 -5.41
CA LEU A 2 0.86 59.21 -5.43
C LEU A 2 2.20 58.59 -5.80
N VAL A 3 2.71 57.71 -4.94
CA VAL A 3 3.92 56.93 -5.18
C VAL A 3 3.51 55.68 -5.96
N MET A 4 3.91 55.59 -7.23
CA MET A 4 3.77 54.37 -8.02
C MET A 4 4.86 53.37 -7.61
N SER A 5 4.44 52.20 -7.14
CA SER A 5 5.30 51.03 -6.97
C SER A 5 5.46 50.33 -8.33
N THR A 6 6.67 50.28 -8.85
CA THR A 6 7.03 49.49 -10.04
C THR A 6 7.25 48.03 -9.64
N LEU A 7 6.30 47.16 -9.99
CA LEU A 7 6.47 45.71 -9.97
C LEU A 7 7.47 45.28 -11.06
N VAL A 8 8.59 44.68 -10.65
CA VAL A 8 9.53 44.04 -11.56
C VAL A 8 8.99 42.65 -11.91
N TRP A 9 8.45 42.52 -13.12
CA TRP A 9 8.13 41.22 -13.71
C TRP A 9 9.42 40.54 -14.17
N LYS A 10 9.77 39.40 -13.57
CA LYS A 10 10.88 38.55 -13.99
C LYS A 10 10.38 37.65 -15.12
N GLN A 11 10.81 37.95 -16.34
CA GLN A 11 10.55 37.15 -17.54
C GLN A 11 11.13 35.74 -17.33
N ARG A 12 10.30 34.70 -17.45
CA ARG A 12 10.73 33.30 -17.48
C ARG A 12 11.13 32.97 -18.92
N ASP A 13 12.39 32.63 -19.13
CA ASP A 13 12.87 32.13 -20.41
C ASP A 13 12.18 30.79 -20.73
N LEU A 14 11.51 30.74 -21.88
CA LEU A 14 10.96 29.51 -22.45
C LEU A 14 12.13 28.65 -22.97
N VAL A 15 12.44 27.57 -22.28
CA VAL A 15 13.34 26.53 -22.80
C VAL A 15 12.51 25.57 -23.65
N ALA A 16 12.61 25.71 -24.97
CA ALA A 16 12.03 24.75 -25.90
C ALA A 16 12.89 23.47 -25.90
N VAL A 17 12.38 22.40 -25.29
CA VAL A 17 12.99 21.06 -25.38
C VAL A 17 12.40 20.35 -26.59
N LYS A 18 13.25 20.02 -27.56
CA LYS A 18 12.88 19.25 -28.74
C LYS A 18 12.80 17.77 -28.33
N LEU A 19 11.60 17.27 -28.02
CA LEU A 19 11.39 15.84 -27.76
C LEU A 19 11.56 15.07 -29.09
N PRO A 20 12.41 14.03 -29.15
CA PRO A 20 12.43 13.15 -30.31
C PRO A 20 11.07 12.46 -30.43
N ALA A 21 10.50 12.46 -31.62
CA ALA A 21 9.31 11.67 -31.92
C ALA A 21 9.61 10.19 -31.68
N PHE A 22 8.81 9.53 -30.85
CA PHE A 22 8.85 8.08 -30.70
C PHE A 22 8.42 7.45 -32.03
N GLU A 23 9.38 6.90 -32.78
CA GLU A 23 9.08 5.97 -33.86
C GLU A 23 8.49 4.70 -33.26
N GLN A 24 7.29 4.32 -33.73
CA GLN A 24 6.66 3.06 -33.36
C GLN A 24 7.46 1.90 -33.98
N HIS A 25 8.22 1.17 -33.16
CA HIS A 25 8.75 -0.11 -33.57
C HIS A 25 7.66 -1.18 -33.46
N LEU A 26 7.26 -1.73 -34.61
CA LEU A 26 6.50 -2.97 -34.71
C LEU A 26 7.29 -4.13 -34.07
N PRO A 27 6.66 -5.00 -33.26
CA PRO A 27 7.37 -6.14 -32.70
C PRO A 27 7.77 -7.15 -33.80
N GLU A 28 9.05 -7.50 -33.83
CA GLU A 28 9.55 -8.64 -34.60
C GLU A 28 8.95 -9.94 -34.08
N THR A 29 8.44 -10.76 -34.99
CA THR A 29 7.90 -12.09 -34.73
C THR A 29 9.02 -13.04 -34.30
N LEU A 30 9.05 -13.42 -33.02
CA LEU A 30 9.87 -14.55 -32.57
C LEU A 30 9.10 -15.86 -32.70
N GLY A 31 9.81 -16.86 -33.24
CA GLY A 31 9.30 -18.12 -33.74
C GLY A 31 8.72 -19.06 -32.68
N SER A 32 7.83 -19.90 -33.18
CA SER A 32 7.14 -20.98 -32.51
C SER A 32 8.07 -22.10 -32.04
N GLY A 33 7.83 -22.60 -30.83
CA GLY A 33 7.97 -24.02 -30.53
C GLY A 33 8.77 -24.34 -29.28
N GLU A 34 8.09 -24.41 -28.13
CA GLU A 34 8.30 -25.49 -27.15
C GLU A 34 7.03 -25.60 -26.29
N THR A 35 6.34 -26.73 -26.42
CA THR A 35 5.16 -27.08 -25.62
C THR A 35 5.57 -27.30 -24.17
N ILE A 36 5.37 -26.28 -23.34
CA ILE A 36 5.46 -26.38 -21.89
C ILE A 36 4.20 -27.11 -21.40
N ASN A 37 4.39 -28.20 -20.65
CA ASN A 37 3.32 -28.84 -19.89
C ASN A 37 2.77 -27.83 -18.88
N ILE A 38 1.62 -27.24 -19.20
CA ILE A 38 0.89 -26.34 -18.30
C ILE A 38 0.32 -27.19 -17.17
N THR A 39 1.07 -27.30 -16.08
CA THR A 39 0.42 -27.45 -14.78
C THR A 39 -0.34 -26.14 -14.56
N ASN A 40 -1.67 -26.21 -14.45
CA ASN A 40 -2.53 -25.07 -14.14
C ASN A 40 -2.17 -24.54 -12.74
N SER A 41 -1.10 -23.74 -12.64
CA SER A 41 -0.78 -23.00 -11.44
C SER A 41 -1.77 -21.86 -11.31
N ARG A 42 -2.62 -21.95 -10.29
CA ARG A 42 -3.52 -20.87 -9.86
C ARG A 42 -2.73 -19.61 -9.43
N VAL A 43 -1.49 -19.78 -8.97
CA VAL A 43 -0.61 -18.71 -8.51
C VAL A 43 0.07 -18.01 -9.69
N LEU A 44 0.02 -16.68 -9.69
CA LEU A 44 0.65 -15.84 -10.70
C LEU A 44 2.19 -15.93 -10.65
N ASP A 45 2.82 -15.86 -11.83
CA ASP A 45 4.27 -15.79 -11.97
C ASP A 45 4.87 -14.59 -11.22
N ARG A 46 6.14 -14.67 -10.84
CA ARG A 46 6.81 -13.52 -10.22
C ARG A 46 6.93 -12.35 -11.18
N PHE A 47 6.73 -11.15 -10.66
CA PHE A 47 6.75 -9.90 -11.42
C PHE A 47 5.69 -9.84 -12.54
N TRP A 48 4.58 -10.58 -12.39
CA TRP A 48 3.50 -10.68 -13.38
C TRP A 48 2.91 -9.34 -13.81
N SER A 49 2.86 -8.36 -12.90
CA SER A 49 2.29 -7.02 -13.11
C SER A 49 3.28 -6.03 -13.71
N SER A 50 4.56 -6.40 -13.79
CA SER A 50 5.66 -5.50 -14.16
C SER A 50 6.26 -5.84 -15.53
N LYS A 51 5.40 -6.02 -16.54
CA LYS A 51 5.84 -6.22 -17.94
C LYS A 51 6.35 -4.89 -18.53
N GLY A 52 7.63 -4.59 -18.34
CA GLY A 52 8.32 -3.41 -18.87
C GLY A 52 9.78 -3.30 -18.39
N ASP A 53 10.55 -2.37 -18.95
CA ASP A 53 11.98 -2.20 -18.62
C ASP A 53 12.24 -1.73 -17.17
N TYR A 54 11.29 -1.04 -16.55
CA TYR A 54 11.42 -0.38 -15.24
C TYR A 54 11.64 -1.29 -14.02
N THR A 55 11.47 -2.61 -14.16
CA THR A 55 11.65 -3.57 -13.05
C THR A 55 12.51 -4.77 -13.42
N ARG A 56 13.06 -4.82 -14.64
CA ARG A 56 13.92 -5.94 -15.08
C ARG A 56 15.18 -6.04 -14.24
N ASP A 57 15.72 -4.89 -13.86
CA ASP A 57 16.87 -4.78 -12.96
C ASP A 57 16.56 -5.33 -11.57
N LEU A 58 15.31 -5.24 -11.09
CA LEU A 58 14.88 -5.73 -9.78
C LEU A 58 14.75 -7.25 -9.72
N ALA A 59 14.31 -7.88 -10.81
CA ALA A 59 14.11 -9.33 -10.87
C ALA A 59 15.41 -10.13 -10.79
N HIS A 60 16.52 -9.52 -11.20
CA HIS A 60 17.86 -10.13 -11.20
C HIS A 60 18.80 -9.47 -10.20
N TRP A 61 18.28 -8.61 -9.33
CA TRP A 61 19.11 -7.93 -8.36
C TRP A 61 19.52 -8.88 -7.24
N GLU A 62 20.83 -9.05 -7.08
CA GLU A 62 21.39 -9.83 -5.98
C GLU A 62 21.72 -8.93 -4.79
N LYS A 63 21.38 -9.41 -3.59
CA LYS A 63 21.68 -8.74 -2.33
C LYS A 63 23.20 -8.50 -2.17
N PRO A 64 23.66 -7.26 -1.92
CA PRO A 64 25.07 -6.99 -1.71
C PRO A 64 25.58 -7.64 -0.42
N GLY A 65 26.78 -8.24 -0.46
CA GLY A 65 27.36 -8.98 0.67
C GLY A 65 27.71 -8.17 1.92
N LYS A 66 27.53 -6.84 1.91
CA LYS A 66 27.72 -5.98 3.10
C LYS A 66 26.52 -5.99 4.06
N ILE A 67 25.38 -6.52 3.64
CA ILE A 67 24.18 -6.68 4.47
C ILE A 67 24.02 -8.16 4.77
N ASN A 68 24.01 -8.51 6.06
CA ASN A 68 23.96 -9.91 6.47
C ASN A 68 22.56 -10.50 6.23
N LYS A 69 21.51 -9.77 6.63
CA LYS A 69 20.12 -10.20 6.54
C LYS A 69 19.19 -9.07 6.12
N ILE A 70 18.12 -9.40 5.42
CA ILE A 70 16.96 -8.55 5.16
C ILE A 70 15.78 -9.24 5.86
N MET A 71 15.25 -8.62 6.91
CA MET A 71 14.14 -9.18 7.69
C MET A 71 12.88 -8.35 7.44
N GLY A 72 11.74 -9.02 7.25
CA GLY A 72 10.44 -8.35 7.42
C GLY A 72 10.22 -8.06 8.90
N LEU A 73 9.72 -6.89 9.25
CA LEU A 73 9.37 -6.50 10.61
C LEU A 73 7.89 -6.09 10.63
N VAL A 74 7.03 -7.05 10.93
CA VAL A 74 5.57 -6.89 10.89
C VAL A 74 5.06 -6.46 12.26
N PHE A 75 4.35 -5.34 12.32
CA PHE A 75 3.75 -4.83 13.56
C PHE A 75 2.40 -5.50 13.78
N TYR A 76 2.42 -6.71 14.35
CA TYR A 76 1.30 -7.64 14.36
C TYR A 76 0.23 -7.27 15.40
N GLY A 77 -0.98 -6.95 14.95
CA GLY A 77 -2.11 -6.70 15.84
C GLY A 77 -3.45 -7.25 15.38
N ARG A 78 -3.59 -7.73 14.13
CA ARG A 78 -4.88 -8.08 13.52
C ARG A 78 -4.80 -9.32 12.65
N ARG A 79 -5.54 -10.37 13.02
CA ARG A 79 -5.56 -11.60 12.20
C ARG A 79 -6.21 -11.44 10.83
N GLN A 80 -7.20 -10.55 10.71
CA GLN A 80 -8.06 -10.45 9.52
C GLN A 80 -7.27 -10.05 8.28
N SER A 81 -6.36 -9.09 8.43
CA SER A 81 -5.49 -8.62 7.36
C SER A 81 -4.18 -9.43 7.28
N VAL A 82 -3.63 -9.89 8.40
CA VAL A 82 -2.38 -10.70 8.36
C VAL A 82 -2.59 -12.04 7.67
N SER A 83 -3.79 -12.62 7.77
CA SER A 83 -4.14 -13.83 6.99
C SER A 83 -3.98 -13.65 5.48
N ILE A 84 -4.13 -12.41 4.98
CA ILE A 84 -3.88 -12.02 3.58
C ILE A 84 -2.39 -11.75 3.38
N LEU A 85 -1.78 -10.96 4.28
CA LEU A 85 -0.38 -10.56 4.23
C LEU A 85 0.58 -11.76 4.21
N ASP A 86 0.29 -12.83 4.95
CA ASP A 86 1.10 -14.06 5.00
C ASP A 86 1.41 -14.62 3.61
N CYS A 87 0.44 -14.59 2.69
CA CYS A 87 0.65 -15.06 1.32
C CYS A 87 1.73 -14.26 0.60
N TYR A 88 1.76 -12.94 0.80
CA TYR A 88 2.77 -12.07 0.21
C TYR A 88 4.12 -12.16 0.93
N LEU A 89 4.12 -12.32 2.25
CA LEU A 89 5.34 -12.51 3.04
C LEU A 89 6.05 -13.80 2.63
N LYS A 90 5.34 -14.94 2.59
CA LYS A 90 5.88 -16.23 2.14
C LYS A 90 6.40 -16.13 0.71
N ARG A 91 5.65 -15.49 -0.19
CA ARG A 91 6.09 -15.27 -1.58
C ARG A 91 7.39 -14.48 -1.67
N ASN A 92 7.65 -13.58 -0.73
CA ASN A 92 8.87 -12.76 -0.70
C ASN A 92 10.01 -13.32 0.17
N LEU A 93 9.88 -14.54 0.71
CA LEU A 93 11.00 -15.23 1.34
C LEU A 93 12.05 -15.65 0.31
N VAL A 94 13.33 -15.61 0.67
CA VAL A 94 14.46 -16.04 -0.18
C VAL A 94 14.26 -17.45 -0.73
N LYS A 95 13.79 -18.39 0.10
CA LYS A 95 13.51 -19.77 -0.33
C LYS A 95 12.42 -19.90 -1.41
N ASN A 96 11.58 -18.88 -1.53
CA ASN A 96 10.52 -18.77 -2.55
C ASN A 96 10.89 -17.76 -3.65
N GLY A 97 12.17 -17.39 -3.74
CA GLY A 97 12.73 -16.51 -4.76
C GLY A 97 12.71 -15.02 -4.42
N GLY A 98 12.16 -14.63 -3.26
CA GLY A 98 12.14 -13.24 -2.79
C GLY A 98 13.45 -12.78 -2.13
N LEU A 99 13.37 -11.72 -1.32
CA LEU A 99 14.54 -11.10 -0.67
C LEU A 99 14.55 -11.20 0.86
N LEU A 100 13.45 -11.62 1.48
CA LEU A 100 13.36 -11.71 2.93
C LEU A 100 14.04 -13.00 3.42
N ASP A 101 15.06 -12.87 4.26
CA ASP A 101 15.70 -14.01 4.93
C ASP A 101 14.78 -14.63 6.01
N GLY A 102 13.81 -13.85 6.49
CA GLY A 102 12.78 -14.25 7.43
C GLY A 102 11.84 -13.09 7.76
N VAL A 103 10.87 -13.33 8.64
CA VAL A 103 9.92 -12.31 9.10
C VAL A 103 9.82 -12.35 10.61
N ILE A 104 9.93 -11.18 11.22
CA ILE A 104 9.74 -10.96 12.64
C ILE A 104 8.36 -10.35 12.83
N PHE A 105 7.51 -10.99 13.61
CA PHE A 105 6.25 -10.44 14.07
C PHE A 105 6.46 -9.78 15.44
N VAL A 106 6.31 -8.46 15.50
CA VAL A 106 6.28 -7.70 16.75
C VAL A 106 4.87 -7.79 17.33
N GLU A 107 4.74 -8.44 18.48
CA GLU A 107 3.45 -8.75 19.11
C GLU A 107 2.79 -7.49 19.71
N ARG A 108 1.84 -6.89 18.99
CA ARG A 108 1.12 -5.65 19.35
C ARG A 108 -0.39 -5.88 19.58
N THR A 109 -0.74 -7.04 20.13
CA THR A 109 -2.13 -7.38 20.49
C THR A 109 -2.16 -8.30 21.71
N GLN A 110 -3.20 -8.16 22.51
CA GLN A 110 -3.53 -9.06 23.63
C GLN A 110 -4.75 -9.93 23.31
N ASP A 111 -5.35 -9.79 22.13
CA ASP A 111 -6.51 -10.58 21.72
C ASP A 111 -6.10 -12.05 21.53
N PRO A 112 -6.70 -13.00 22.29
CA PRO A 112 -6.35 -14.41 22.19
C PRO A 112 -6.53 -15.01 20.79
N GLN A 113 -7.48 -14.52 20.00
CA GLN A 113 -7.74 -15.01 18.65
C GLN A 113 -6.68 -14.52 17.66
N ASP A 114 -6.15 -13.30 17.85
CA ASP A 114 -5.01 -12.84 17.07
C ASP A 114 -3.74 -13.59 17.47
N LEU A 115 -3.54 -13.86 18.75
CA LEU A 115 -2.40 -14.65 19.23
C LEU A 115 -2.44 -16.11 18.74
N ASP A 116 -3.62 -16.70 18.58
CA ASP A 116 -3.78 -18.03 17.99
C ASP A 116 -3.31 -18.09 16.53
N LEU A 117 -3.70 -17.12 15.70
CA LEU A 117 -3.16 -17.02 14.34
C LEU A 117 -1.64 -16.80 14.36
N LEU A 118 -1.11 -15.98 15.27
CA LEU A 118 0.33 -15.76 15.36
C LEU A 118 1.09 -17.07 15.61
N ASN A 119 0.58 -17.93 16.51
CA ASN A 119 1.19 -19.24 16.74
C ASN A 119 1.14 -20.12 15.49
N LYS A 120 0.00 -20.17 14.79
CA LYS A 120 -0.13 -20.90 13.52
C LYS A 120 0.86 -20.40 12.45
N LEU A 121 1.08 -19.08 12.37
CA LEU A 121 2.05 -18.48 11.45
C LEU A 121 3.48 -18.98 11.75
N LEU A 122 3.90 -18.91 13.02
CA LEU A 122 5.23 -19.34 13.47
C LEU A 122 5.47 -20.85 13.26
N GLU A 123 4.44 -21.68 13.45
CA GLU A 123 4.51 -23.12 13.17
C GLU A 123 4.59 -23.42 11.67
N SER A 124 4.01 -22.57 10.83
CA SER A 124 3.95 -22.78 9.37
C SER A 124 5.26 -22.47 8.64
N GLU A 125 6.15 -21.69 9.24
CA GLU A 125 7.36 -21.18 8.60
C GLU A 125 8.53 -21.05 9.58
N SER A 126 9.57 -21.87 9.40
CA SER A 126 10.74 -21.89 10.28
C SER A 126 11.57 -20.61 10.28
N THR A 127 11.41 -19.75 9.27
CA THR A 127 12.06 -18.42 9.18
C THR A 127 11.20 -17.29 9.75
N TYR A 128 10.06 -17.62 10.36
CA TYR A 128 9.26 -16.67 11.11
C TYR A 128 9.66 -16.66 12.58
N GLU A 129 9.75 -15.46 13.13
CA GLU A 129 10.20 -15.19 14.49
C GLU A 129 9.20 -14.25 15.18
N LYS A 130 9.22 -14.24 16.51
CA LYS A 130 8.36 -13.37 17.31
C LYS A 130 9.17 -12.49 18.24
N TRP A 131 8.88 -11.20 18.23
CA TRP A 131 9.34 -10.26 19.24
C TRP A 131 8.19 -9.86 20.14
N HIS A 132 8.24 -10.32 21.38
CA HIS A 132 7.38 -9.77 22.43
C HIS A 132 7.89 -8.38 22.83
N VAL A 133 6.94 -7.45 23.00
CA VAL A 133 7.14 -6.08 23.46
C VAL A 133 6.18 -5.80 24.60
N GLU A 134 6.61 -4.99 25.56
CA GLU A 134 5.75 -4.56 26.66
C GLU A 134 4.70 -3.57 26.14
N MET A 135 3.42 -3.84 26.41
CA MET A 135 2.31 -2.95 26.08
C MET A 135 1.72 -2.39 27.38
N SER A 136 1.30 -1.11 27.36
CA SER A 136 0.63 -0.49 28.49
C SER A 136 -0.80 -1.02 28.67
N ASP A 137 -1.23 -1.21 29.92
CA ASP A 137 -2.58 -1.71 30.27
C ASP A 137 -3.72 -0.78 29.83
N THR A 138 -3.43 0.50 29.55
CA THR A 138 -4.45 1.55 29.30
C THR A 138 -4.76 1.77 27.83
N ASP A 139 -3.89 1.32 26.92
CA ASP A 139 -4.13 1.12 25.49
C ASP A 139 -2.84 0.59 24.81
N ASN A 140 -2.98 -0.04 23.65
CA ASN A 140 -1.85 -0.59 22.88
C ASN A 140 -1.08 0.48 22.08
N PHE A 141 -1.52 1.75 22.09
CA PHE A 141 -1.02 2.79 21.18
C PHE A 141 -0.53 4.08 21.90
N SER A 142 -0.93 4.40 23.13
CA SER A 142 -0.53 5.65 23.82
C SER A 142 0.92 5.63 24.29
N SER A 143 1.50 4.46 24.52
CA SER A 143 2.94 4.31 24.77
C SER A 143 3.77 4.45 23.49
N GLY A 144 3.11 4.61 22.33
CA GLY A 144 3.75 4.70 21.02
C GLY A 144 4.34 3.37 20.57
N PHE A 145 5.23 3.45 19.57
CA PHE A 145 5.81 2.29 18.91
C PHE A 145 7.32 2.13 19.11
N GLY A 146 7.98 3.07 19.80
CA GLY A 146 9.44 3.12 19.93
C GLY A 146 10.09 1.84 20.46
N ASN A 147 9.44 1.13 21.39
CA ASN A 147 9.97 -0.13 21.96
C ASN A 147 9.94 -1.31 20.97
N SER A 148 9.20 -1.19 19.85
CA SER A 148 9.14 -2.21 18.79
C SER A 148 10.49 -2.41 18.09
N TYR A 149 11.42 -1.47 18.27
CA TYR A 149 12.72 -1.45 17.63
C TYR A 149 13.88 -1.83 18.59
N ASP A 150 13.58 -2.22 19.84
CA ASP A 150 14.61 -2.42 20.87
C ASP A 150 15.62 -3.52 20.52
N LYS A 151 15.15 -4.57 19.82
CA LYS A 151 15.94 -5.75 19.44
C LYS A 151 16.62 -5.64 18.07
N VAL A 152 16.58 -4.47 17.44
CA VAL A 152 17.19 -4.23 16.13
C VAL A 152 18.72 -4.36 16.16
N GLU A 153 19.27 -5.04 15.16
CA GLU A 153 20.71 -5.25 14.99
C GLU A 153 21.30 -4.38 13.86
N ASP A 154 22.51 -3.84 14.06
CA ASP A 154 23.12 -2.86 13.15
C ASP A 154 23.30 -3.35 11.70
N ASN A 155 23.66 -4.61 11.51
CA ASN A 155 24.04 -5.21 10.22
C ASN A 155 22.87 -5.90 9.49
N VAL A 156 21.64 -5.64 9.93
CA VAL A 156 20.41 -6.17 9.34
C VAL A 156 19.64 -5.02 8.67
N MET A 157 19.11 -5.26 7.46
CA MET A 157 18.11 -4.40 6.85
C MET A 157 16.73 -4.83 7.34
N TYR A 158 15.93 -3.90 7.84
CA TYR A 158 14.56 -4.15 8.25
C TYR A 158 13.61 -3.54 7.25
N VAL A 159 12.71 -4.38 6.73
CA VAL A 159 11.56 -3.97 5.94
C VAL A 159 10.38 -3.94 6.90
N LYS A 160 10.05 -2.77 7.45
CA LYS A 160 8.92 -2.61 8.37
C LYS A 160 7.62 -2.61 7.56
N ILE A 161 6.63 -3.36 8.04
CA ILE A 161 5.35 -3.59 7.36
C ILE A 161 4.23 -3.51 8.42
N ASP A 162 3.22 -2.69 8.20
CA ASP A 162 1.98 -2.74 8.99
C ASP A 162 1.21 -4.01 8.68
N ASP A 163 0.51 -4.52 9.69
CA ASP A 163 -0.22 -5.78 9.63
C ASP A 163 -1.47 -5.73 8.74
N ASP A 164 -1.79 -4.57 8.17
CA ASP A 164 -2.86 -4.35 7.20
C ASP A 164 -2.41 -3.87 5.83
N ILE A 165 -1.18 -4.19 5.46
CA ILE A 165 -0.83 -4.33 4.05
C ILE A 165 -1.58 -5.54 3.47
N VAL A 166 -2.50 -5.27 2.54
CA VAL A 166 -3.43 -6.26 1.95
C VAL A 166 -3.10 -6.62 0.50
N PHE A 167 -2.14 -5.91 -0.10
CA PHE A 167 -1.57 -6.20 -1.41
C PHE A 167 -0.13 -5.71 -1.50
N MET A 168 0.74 -6.43 -2.20
CA MET A 168 2.03 -5.92 -2.67
C MET A 168 2.46 -6.59 -3.99
N GLU A 169 2.98 -5.80 -4.93
CA GLU A 169 3.67 -6.33 -6.11
C GLU A 169 5.01 -6.99 -5.71
N ASP A 170 5.45 -7.98 -6.51
CA ASP A 170 6.77 -8.62 -6.34
C ASP A 170 7.95 -7.62 -6.39
N SER A 171 7.77 -6.46 -7.03
CA SER A 171 8.79 -5.41 -7.14
C SER A 171 8.90 -4.50 -5.92
N VAL A 172 7.94 -4.51 -4.98
CA VAL A 172 7.93 -3.58 -3.83
C VAL A 172 9.19 -3.73 -2.98
N ILE A 173 9.42 -4.92 -2.40
CA ILE A 173 10.55 -5.16 -1.50
C ILE A 173 11.90 -4.96 -2.22
N PRO A 174 12.14 -5.54 -3.42
CA PRO A 174 13.35 -5.25 -4.18
C PRO A 174 13.60 -3.77 -4.44
N SER A 175 12.55 -3.01 -4.79
CA SER A 175 12.71 -1.59 -5.12
C SER A 175 13.18 -0.75 -3.93
N ILE A 176 12.51 -0.86 -2.78
CA ILE A 176 12.84 -0.07 -1.59
C ILE A 176 14.17 -0.49 -0.97
N VAL A 177 14.47 -1.80 -0.97
CA VAL A 177 15.75 -2.32 -0.45
C VAL A 177 16.90 -1.87 -1.32
N LYS A 178 16.79 -2.04 -2.65
CA LYS A 178 17.82 -1.61 -3.60
C LYS A 178 18.06 -0.10 -3.50
N LYS A 179 17.00 0.71 -3.50
CA LYS A 179 17.12 2.18 -3.36
C LYS A 179 17.81 2.53 -2.04
N LYS A 180 17.42 1.95 -0.91
CA LYS A 180 18.03 2.24 0.40
C LYS A 180 19.53 1.92 0.45
N ILE A 181 19.97 0.91 -0.29
CA ILE A 181 21.37 0.47 -0.39
C ILE A 181 22.18 1.37 -1.32
N GLU A 182 21.66 1.63 -2.52
CA GLU A 182 22.36 2.38 -3.55
C GLU A 182 22.41 3.88 -3.25
N HIS A 183 21.46 4.37 -2.44
CA HIS A 183 21.35 5.76 -2.01
C HIS A 183 21.48 5.89 -0.48
N PRO A 184 22.70 5.81 0.08
CA PRO A 184 22.93 5.97 1.51
C PRO A 184 22.54 7.36 2.03
N GLU A 185 22.43 8.37 1.17
CA GLU A 185 21.92 9.71 1.47
C GLU A 185 20.45 9.73 1.88
N TYR A 186 19.64 8.74 1.50
CA TYR A 186 18.28 8.61 2.03
C TYR A 186 18.32 7.94 3.40
N TYR A 187 17.56 8.49 4.34
CA TYR A 187 17.46 7.94 5.69
C TYR A 187 16.55 6.72 5.71
N ILE A 188 15.37 6.85 5.13
CA ILE A 188 14.31 5.84 5.08
C ILE A 188 13.72 5.83 3.66
N VAL A 189 13.38 4.64 3.16
CA VAL A 189 12.74 4.49 1.85
C VAL A 189 11.39 3.79 2.03
N SER A 190 10.31 4.50 1.75
CA SER A 190 8.95 3.98 1.72
C SER A 190 8.62 3.29 0.40
N ALA A 191 7.71 2.32 0.46
CA ALA A 191 7.06 1.80 -0.74
C ALA A 191 6.03 2.82 -1.26
N ASN A 192 5.57 2.60 -2.49
CA ASN A 192 4.43 3.32 -3.03
C ASN A 192 3.13 2.62 -2.63
N VAL A 193 2.47 3.19 -1.62
CA VAL A 193 1.34 2.58 -0.91
C VAL A 193 0.04 3.30 -1.25
N VAL A 194 -0.93 2.58 -1.81
CA VAL A 194 -2.32 3.04 -2.00
C VAL A 194 -2.98 3.22 -0.63
N ASN A 195 -3.79 4.28 -0.48
CA ASN A 195 -4.36 4.72 0.79
C ASN A 195 -3.28 5.06 1.83
N GLN A 196 -2.26 5.81 1.41
CA GLN A 196 -1.33 6.53 2.28
C GLN A 196 -1.54 8.03 2.04
N PRO A 197 -1.78 8.88 3.07
CA PRO A 197 -2.40 10.19 2.88
C PRO A 197 -1.72 11.12 1.86
N LEU A 198 -0.39 11.18 1.86
CA LEU A 198 0.36 12.01 0.92
C LEU A 198 0.37 11.39 -0.48
N LEU A 199 0.54 10.07 -0.56
CA LEU A 199 0.54 9.34 -1.83
C LEU A 199 -0.85 9.24 -2.45
N SER A 200 -1.94 9.28 -1.68
CA SER A 200 -3.31 9.39 -2.20
C SER A 200 -3.46 10.61 -3.10
N TRP A 201 -2.91 11.76 -2.67
CA TRP A 201 -2.85 12.96 -3.49
C TRP A 201 -1.97 12.77 -4.72
N VAL A 202 -0.82 12.10 -4.59
CA VAL A 202 0.06 11.79 -5.74
C VAL A 202 -0.65 10.89 -6.75
N HIS A 203 -1.31 9.81 -6.32
CA HIS A 203 -2.03 8.86 -7.17
C HIS A 203 -3.18 9.51 -7.92
N TRP A 204 -3.88 10.43 -7.26
CA TRP A 204 -4.87 11.27 -7.93
C TRP A 204 -4.25 12.09 -9.07
N ASN A 205 -3.15 12.79 -8.79
CA ASN A 205 -2.47 13.63 -9.78
C ASN A 205 -1.76 12.83 -10.90
N LEU A 206 -1.48 11.54 -10.67
CA LEU A 206 -0.98 10.61 -11.69
C LEU A 206 -2.11 9.99 -12.55
N GLY A 207 -3.38 10.27 -12.24
CA GLY A 207 -4.52 9.76 -12.99
C GLY A 207 -4.87 8.30 -12.67
N ALA A 208 -4.43 7.79 -11.52
CA ALA A 208 -4.72 6.42 -11.09
C ALA A 208 -6.17 6.26 -10.60
N ILE A 209 -6.75 7.30 -10.00
CA ILE A 209 -8.05 7.24 -9.34
C ILE A 209 -9.21 7.17 -10.35
N ARG A 210 -10.26 6.45 -9.98
CA ARG A 210 -11.46 6.17 -10.78
C ARG A 210 -12.70 6.64 -10.00
N PRO A 211 -13.77 7.05 -10.71
CA PRO A 211 -14.94 7.60 -10.05
C PRO A 211 -15.80 6.46 -9.47
N TYR A 212 -15.81 6.34 -8.15
CA TYR A 212 -16.63 5.37 -7.42
C TYR A 212 -17.45 6.10 -6.35
N LEU A 213 -18.68 5.63 -6.15
CA LEU A 213 -19.61 6.13 -5.14
C LEU A 213 -20.27 4.95 -4.42
N PRO A 214 -20.73 5.13 -3.16
CA PRO A 214 -21.43 4.07 -2.45
C PRO A 214 -22.71 3.67 -3.20
N GLU A 215 -23.03 2.38 -3.17
CA GLU A 215 -24.30 1.89 -3.70
C GLU A 215 -25.46 2.39 -2.84
N VAL A 216 -26.46 2.96 -3.51
CA VAL A 216 -27.65 3.53 -2.88
C VAL A 216 -28.92 3.14 -3.64
N ASP A 217 -30.06 3.22 -2.96
CA ASP A 217 -31.38 3.05 -3.56
C ASP A 217 -31.80 4.29 -4.36
N GLU A 218 -32.99 4.24 -4.98
CA GLU A 218 -33.56 5.34 -5.76
C GLU A 218 -33.77 6.64 -4.95
N PHE A 219 -33.69 6.57 -3.62
CA PHE A 219 -33.81 7.71 -2.70
C PHE A 219 -32.46 8.13 -2.08
N GLY A 220 -31.34 7.53 -2.52
CA GLY A 220 -30.01 7.84 -2.00
C GLY A 220 -29.71 7.21 -0.64
N ARG A 221 -30.50 6.22 -0.19
CA ARG A 221 -30.29 5.50 1.07
C ARG A 221 -29.43 4.26 0.86
N ILE A 222 -28.76 3.82 1.91
CA ILE A 222 -27.93 2.62 1.87
C ILE A 222 -28.73 1.39 1.40
N ILE A 223 -28.14 0.62 0.48
CA ILE A 223 -28.57 -0.74 0.19
C ILE A 223 -27.69 -1.67 1.03
N SER A 224 -28.26 -2.28 2.08
CA SER A 224 -27.54 -3.25 2.89
C SER A 224 -27.22 -4.48 2.03
N PHE A 225 -25.93 -4.74 1.85
CA PHE A 225 -25.42 -5.94 1.18
C PHE A 225 -24.93 -6.90 2.25
N GLU A 226 -25.56 -8.07 2.38
CA GLU A 226 -25.03 -9.12 3.27
C GLU A 226 -24.01 -9.96 2.53
N ILE A 227 -22.77 -9.98 3.04
CA ILE A 227 -21.75 -10.94 2.60
C ILE A 227 -22.12 -12.30 3.21
N THR A 228 -22.89 -13.09 2.46
CA THR A 228 -23.38 -14.41 2.92
C THR A 228 -22.28 -15.46 3.02
N ASP A 229 -21.24 -15.35 2.18
CA ASP A 229 -20.02 -16.14 2.26
C ASP A 229 -18.79 -15.29 1.87
N PRO A 230 -18.01 -14.78 2.85
CA PRO A 230 -16.78 -14.03 2.59
C PRO A 230 -15.76 -14.80 1.73
N LYS A 231 -15.86 -16.13 1.66
CA LYS A 231 -14.99 -16.97 0.83
C LYS A 231 -15.37 -16.93 -0.66
N GLN A 232 -16.51 -16.36 -1.02
CA GLN A 232 -17.01 -16.26 -2.40
C GLN A 232 -17.12 -14.83 -2.93
N VAL A 233 -16.61 -13.82 -2.20
CA VAL A 233 -16.62 -12.43 -2.67
C VAL A 233 -15.80 -12.31 -3.95
N ASP A 234 -16.44 -11.88 -5.03
CA ASP A 234 -15.78 -11.59 -6.29
C ASP A 234 -15.03 -10.26 -6.19
N TRP A 235 -13.74 -10.26 -6.54
CA TRP A 235 -12.90 -9.08 -6.48
C TRP A 235 -13.00 -8.20 -7.72
N HIS A 236 -13.52 -8.70 -8.85
CA HIS A 236 -13.59 -7.98 -10.13
C HIS A 236 -14.65 -6.86 -10.12
N PRO A 237 -14.27 -5.57 -10.23
CA PRO A 237 -15.25 -4.50 -10.32
C PRO A 237 -16.06 -4.52 -11.61
N SER A 238 -15.56 -5.12 -12.70
CA SER A 238 -16.28 -5.21 -13.98
C SER A 238 -17.55 -6.07 -13.93
N ASN A 239 -17.67 -6.96 -12.94
CA ASN A 239 -18.86 -7.78 -12.74
C ASN A 239 -19.98 -7.03 -11.99
N MET A 240 -19.73 -5.79 -11.58
CA MET A 240 -20.72 -4.94 -10.93
C MET A 240 -21.49 -4.07 -11.92
N PRO A 241 -22.75 -3.72 -11.62
CA PRO A 241 -23.46 -2.70 -12.37
C PRO A 241 -22.79 -1.32 -12.19
N PRO A 242 -22.96 -0.40 -13.15
CA PRO A 242 -22.61 1.00 -12.94
C PRO A 242 -23.47 1.61 -11.82
N TRP A 243 -22.95 2.65 -11.18
CA TRP A 243 -23.66 3.42 -10.18
C TRP A 243 -24.89 4.08 -10.81
N ASN A 244 -26.05 3.94 -10.16
CA ASN A 244 -27.34 4.42 -10.66
C ASN A 244 -28.15 5.08 -9.52
N GLY A 245 -27.50 5.91 -8.70
CA GLY A 245 -28.17 6.69 -7.66
C GLY A 245 -28.87 7.94 -8.22
N PRO A 246 -29.70 8.62 -7.42
CA PRO A 246 -30.43 9.80 -7.86
C PRO A 246 -29.49 10.99 -8.11
N GLU A 247 -29.83 11.86 -9.07
CA GLU A 247 -29.04 13.09 -9.36
C GLU A 247 -28.90 14.03 -8.16
N THR A 248 -29.84 13.96 -7.21
CA THR A 248 -29.83 14.75 -5.98
C THR A 248 -28.97 14.13 -4.86
N PHE A 249 -28.31 13.00 -5.10
CA PHE A 249 -27.47 12.34 -4.11
C PHE A 249 -26.27 13.22 -3.73
N THR A 250 -26.03 13.37 -2.43
CA THR A 250 -24.88 14.10 -1.88
C THR A 250 -24.11 13.20 -0.92
N LEU A 251 -22.80 13.11 -1.13
CA LEU A 251 -21.95 12.19 -0.37
C LEU A 251 -21.62 12.69 1.06
N ASP A 252 -21.61 14.00 1.26
CA ASP A 252 -21.25 14.63 2.54
C ASP A 252 -22.11 14.15 3.70
N SER A 253 -23.41 13.93 3.45
CA SER A 253 -24.38 13.49 4.46
C SER A 253 -24.58 11.98 4.52
N TRP A 254 -23.94 11.21 3.64
CA TRP A 254 -24.15 9.77 3.55
C TRP A 254 -23.18 9.02 4.46
N GLU A 255 -23.71 8.16 5.33
CA GLU A 255 -22.94 7.25 6.18
C GLU A 255 -23.58 5.85 6.16
N PRO A 256 -22.80 4.77 6.27
CA PRO A 256 -23.32 3.40 6.23
C PRO A 256 -24.01 2.97 7.52
N GLU A 257 -23.99 3.82 8.56
CA GLU A 257 -24.44 3.51 9.90
C GLU A 257 -23.80 2.21 10.42
N ASN A 258 -24.62 1.17 10.65
CA ASN A 258 -24.15 -0.15 11.08
C ASN A 258 -24.14 -1.22 9.95
N ASN A 259 -24.49 -0.84 8.73
CA ASN A 259 -24.68 -1.78 7.63
C ASN A 259 -23.40 -1.99 6.84
N GLN A 260 -23.27 -3.18 6.26
CA GLN A 260 -22.30 -3.44 5.19
C GLN A 260 -22.71 -2.67 3.93
N HIS A 261 -21.70 -2.17 3.20
CA HIS A 261 -21.89 -1.40 1.97
C HIS A 261 -20.83 -1.76 0.93
N ARG A 262 -21.16 -1.51 -0.34
CA ARG A 262 -20.25 -1.63 -1.48
C ARG A 262 -20.26 -0.35 -2.30
N TRP A 263 -19.28 -0.20 -3.18
CA TRP A 263 -19.13 0.99 -4.02
C TRP A 263 -19.19 0.59 -5.49
N LEU A 264 -19.89 1.39 -6.28
CA LEU A 264 -20.11 1.14 -7.71
C LEU A 264 -19.41 2.20 -8.54
N ARG A 265 -19.00 1.80 -9.74
CA ARG A 265 -18.34 2.67 -10.69
C ARG A 265 -19.33 3.70 -11.22
N LEU A 266 -19.05 4.98 -11.05
CA LEU A 266 -19.83 6.04 -11.67
C LEU A 266 -19.52 6.08 -13.17
N ASP A 267 -20.52 5.75 -13.99
CA ASP A 267 -20.45 5.81 -15.44
C ASP A 267 -21.41 6.88 -15.95
N ASN A 268 -20.86 8.07 -16.22
CA ASN A 268 -21.63 9.22 -16.70
C ASN A 268 -21.36 9.53 -18.18
N GLY A 269 -20.83 8.58 -18.97
CA GLY A 269 -20.67 8.73 -20.42
C GLY A 269 -19.71 9.84 -20.83
N ASP A 270 -18.46 9.78 -20.36
CA ASP A 270 -17.36 10.70 -20.73
C ASP A 270 -17.60 12.19 -20.44
N LYS A 271 -18.36 12.52 -19.39
CA LYS A 271 -18.39 13.89 -18.87
C LYS A 271 -17.01 14.29 -18.36
N ASP A 272 -16.53 15.46 -18.77
CA ASP A 272 -15.38 16.12 -18.14
C ASP A 272 -15.61 16.24 -16.63
N HIS A 273 -14.54 16.22 -15.83
CA HIS A 273 -14.60 16.46 -14.38
C HIS A 273 -15.37 15.41 -13.54
N ILE A 274 -15.48 14.17 -14.01
CA ILE A 274 -16.21 13.09 -13.30
C ILE A 274 -15.70 12.80 -11.86
N LEU A 275 -14.46 13.21 -11.53
CA LEU A 275 -13.90 13.04 -10.20
C LEU A 275 -14.31 14.14 -9.21
N ASP A 276 -14.77 15.30 -9.69
CA ASP A 276 -15.12 16.46 -8.87
C ASP A 276 -16.33 16.19 -7.96
N SER A 277 -17.10 15.13 -8.24
CA SER A 277 -18.23 14.68 -7.43
C SER A 277 -17.94 13.42 -6.62
N THR A 278 -16.66 13.08 -6.40
CA THR A 278 -16.24 11.85 -5.71
C THR A 278 -15.29 12.18 -4.55
N PRO A 279 -15.15 11.30 -3.53
CA PRO A 279 -14.35 11.59 -2.34
C PRO A 279 -12.94 12.12 -2.61
N ILE A 280 -12.29 11.65 -3.67
CA ILE A 280 -10.89 11.98 -3.95
C ILE A 280 -10.66 13.48 -4.15
N GLU A 281 -11.68 14.24 -4.57
CA GLU A 281 -11.57 15.70 -4.69
C GLU A 281 -11.13 16.37 -3.39
N ALA A 282 -11.54 15.77 -2.26
CA ALA A 282 -11.20 16.23 -0.93
C ALA A 282 -9.75 15.92 -0.49
N THR A 283 -9.01 15.11 -1.24
CA THR A 283 -7.66 14.69 -0.83
C THR A 283 -6.67 15.84 -0.85
N GLU A 284 -5.67 15.77 0.02
CA GLU A 284 -4.71 16.83 0.28
C GLU A 284 -3.30 16.24 0.33
N TYR A 285 -2.30 17.02 -0.07
CA TYR A 285 -0.91 16.67 0.22
C TYR A 285 -0.60 16.99 1.70
N SER A 286 -1.20 16.22 2.61
CA SER A 286 -1.11 16.41 4.06
C SER A 286 -1.10 15.05 4.79
N PRO A 287 -0.12 14.78 5.66
CA PRO A 287 -0.02 13.48 6.35
C PRO A 287 -1.09 13.24 7.40
N MET A 288 -1.73 14.31 7.87
CA MET A 288 -2.84 14.28 8.84
C MET A 288 -4.10 14.95 8.26
N GLY A 289 -4.19 15.04 6.93
CA GLY A 289 -5.33 15.63 6.23
C GLY A 289 -6.45 14.64 5.97
N ARG A 290 -7.35 14.99 5.03
CA ARG A 290 -8.54 14.19 4.72
C ARG A 290 -8.23 12.78 4.22
N GLY A 291 -7.12 12.57 3.53
CA GLY A 291 -6.66 11.21 3.16
C GLY A 291 -6.41 10.29 4.36
N TRP A 292 -6.12 10.84 5.54
CA TRP A 292 -5.98 10.09 6.79
C TRP A 292 -7.32 9.92 7.53
N THR A 293 -8.17 10.95 7.57
CA THR A 293 -9.41 10.93 8.36
C THR A 293 -10.63 10.36 7.64
N GLU A 294 -10.75 10.58 6.33
CA GLU A 294 -11.96 10.30 5.57
C GLU A 294 -11.90 8.92 4.92
N TRP A 295 -12.62 7.99 5.52
CA TRP A 295 -12.70 6.61 5.05
C TRP A 295 -13.26 6.49 3.62
N LYS A 296 -14.10 7.44 3.18
CA LYS A 296 -14.68 7.49 1.83
C LYS A 296 -13.60 7.64 0.75
N ILE A 297 -12.52 8.38 1.04
CA ILE A 297 -11.35 8.49 0.16
C ILE A 297 -10.67 7.13 0.04
N GLY A 298 -10.36 6.49 1.18
CA GLY A 298 -9.75 5.15 1.19
C GLY A 298 -10.59 4.12 0.44
N ALA A 299 -11.93 4.14 0.60
CA ALA A 299 -12.84 3.27 -0.14
C ALA A 299 -12.72 3.49 -1.66
N GLN A 300 -12.81 4.74 -2.13
CA GLN A 300 -12.64 5.05 -3.56
C GLN A 300 -11.27 4.63 -4.09
N GLU A 301 -10.19 4.84 -3.33
CA GLU A 301 -8.83 4.46 -3.73
C GLU A 301 -8.69 2.95 -3.95
N HIS A 302 -9.24 2.14 -3.05
CA HIS A 302 -9.19 0.68 -3.18
C HIS A 302 -10.05 0.17 -4.34
N TYR A 303 -11.24 0.71 -4.56
CA TYR A 303 -12.05 0.35 -5.73
C TYR A 303 -11.38 0.75 -7.05
N SER A 304 -10.73 1.92 -7.07
CA SER A 304 -9.89 2.35 -8.20
C SER A 304 -8.72 1.38 -8.42
N PHE A 305 -8.10 0.92 -7.32
CA PHE A 305 -7.01 -0.04 -7.36
C PHE A 305 -7.48 -1.38 -7.97
N PHE A 306 -8.60 -1.95 -7.52
CA PHE A 306 -9.13 -3.19 -8.09
C PHE A 306 -9.42 -3.07 -9.59
N GLU A 307 -9.95 -1.94 -10.04
CA GLU A 307 -10.18 -1.72 -11.47
C GLU A 307 -8.87 -1.67 -12.25
N ASN A 308 -7.89 -0.92 -11.77
CA ASN A 308 -6.59 -0.83 -12.44
C ASN A 308 -5.84 -2.17 -12.39
N LEU A 309 -6.00 -2.96 -11.33
CA LEU A 309 -5.46 -4.30 -11.19
C LEU A 309 -6.04 -5.22 -12.26
N GLU A 310 -7.37 -5.25 -12.38
CA GLU A 310 -8.09 -6.05 -13.38
C GLU A 310 -7.70 -5.66 -14.82
N LYS A 311 -7.64 -4.34 -15.09
CA LYS A 311 -7.28 -3.80 -16.41
C LYS A 311 -5.78 -3.84 -16.71
N LYS A 312 -4.94 -4.38 -15.81
CA LYS A 312 -3.47 -4.42 -15.92
C LYS A 312 -2.84 -3.03 -16.13
N ARG A 313 -3.34 -2.03 -15.40
CA ARG A 313 -2.95 -0.61 -15.45
C ARG A 313 -2.29 -0.13 -14.15
N LEU A 314 -1.64 -1.01 -13.39
CA LEU A 314 -0.92 -0.60 -12.18
C LEU A 314 0.20 0.42 -12.46
N SER A 315 0.69 0.52 -13.70
CA SER A 315 1.61 1.59 -14.12
C SER A 315 1.09 3.00 -13.88
N ALA A 316 -0.23 3.21 -13.79
CA ALA A 316 -0.82 4.50 -13.47
C ALA A 316 -0.47 5.02 -12.06
N TYR A 317 -0.05 4.14 -11.15
CA TYR A 317 0.39 4.50 -9.81
C TYR A 317 1.90 4.78 -9.72
N LYS A 318 2.68 4.39 -10.74
CA LYS A 318 4.13 4.25 -10.61
C LYS A 318 4.86 5.57 -10.89
N PHE A 319 5.94 5.78 -10.13
CA PHE A 319 6.89 6.87 -10.27
C PHE A 319 8.29 6.38 -9.86
N GLU A 320 9.35 7.15 -10.11
CA GLU A 320 10.72 6.71 -9.77
C GLU A 320 11.08 6.90 -8.29
N THR A 321 11.07 8.17 -7.87
CA THR A 321 11.36 8.58 -6.49
C THR A 321 10.44 9.74 -6.17
N TRP A 322 9.80 9.68 -4.99
CA TRP A 322 9.08 10.81 -4.43
C TRP A 322 9.76 11.24 -3.15
N ASP A 323 10.26 12.48 -3.10
CA ASP A 323 10.93 13.01 -1.92
C ASP A 323 9.91 13.73 -1.04
N PHE A 324 9.70 13.22 0.19
CA PHE A 324 8.82 13.85 1.18
C PHE A 324 9.48 15.06 1.85
N GLN A 325 10.73 15.36 1.49
CA GLN A 325 11.55 16.41 2.04
C GLN A 325 11.72 16.21 3.55
N TYR A 326 11.03 17.02 4.35
CA TYR A 326 10.98 16.92 5.81
C TYR A 326 9.54 16.83 6.33
N GLU A 327 8.59 16.55 5.44
CA GLU A 327 7.20 16.33 5.82
C GLU A 327 7.04 14.94 6.46
N ARG A 328 6.15 14.86 7.43
CA ARG A 328 5.81 13.58 8.06
C ARG A 328 5.24 12.68 6.99
N MET A 329 5.68 11.43 6.91
CA MET A 329 5.08 10.43 6.02
C MET A 329 4.61 9.23 6.82
N GLY A 330 3.67 8.49 6.23
CA GLY A 330 3.27 7.19 6.76
C GLY A 330 4.43 6.20 6.61
N ILE A 331 4.67 5.38 7.63
CA ILE A 331 5.72 4.33 7.57
C ILE A 331 5.12 2.93 7.40
N GLN A 332 3.96 2.81 6.73
CA GLN A 332 3.21 1.56 6.61
C GLN A 332 4.06 0.45 6.00
N PHE A 333 4.93 0.79 5.05
CA PHE A 333 5.80 -0.16 4.38
C PHE A 333 7.11 0.53 3.98
N VAL A 334 8.18 0.33 4.77
CA VAL A 334 9.46 1.06 4.63
C VAL A 334 10.67 0.14 4.78
N ALA A 335 11.78 0.50 4.14
CA ALA A 335 13.09 -0.12 4.33
C ALA A 335 14.04 0.80 5.10
N MET A 336 14.68 0.26 6.14
CA MET A 336 15.63 0.95 7.01
C MET A 336 16.81 0.05 7.37
N LEU A 337 18.01 0.63 7.46
CA LEU A 337 19.17 -0.10 7.97
C LEU A 337 19.10 -0.14 9.51
N GLY A 338 19.39 -1.29 10.10
CA GLY A 338 19.35 -1.45 11.56
C GLY A 338 20.26 -0.47 12.30
N ARG A 339 21.45 -0.16 11.75
CA ARG A 339 22.33 0.89 12.30
C ARG A 339 21.70 2.28 12.30
N ASP A 340 20.86 2.59 11.32
CA ASP A 340 20.17 3.88 11.23
C ASP A 340 19.01 3.95 12.24
N ILE A 341 18.35 2.81 12.51
CA ILE A 341 17.34 2.67 13.56
C ILE A 341 18.00 2.77 14.95
N ASN A 342 19.09 2.06 15.20
CA ASN A 342 19.79 2.09 16.49
C ASN A 342 20.38 3.46 16.80
N ARG A 343 20.90 4.17 15.79
CA ARG A 343 21.35 5.55 15.94
C ARG A 343 20.22 6.52 16.31
N ALA A 344 18.98 6.19 15.98
CA ALA A 344 17.80 7.00 16.29
C ALA A 344 17.27 6.78 17.72
N LYS A 345 17.86 5.88 18.51
CA LYS A 345 17.43 5.63 19.89
C LYS A 345 17.87 6.76 20.84
N PRO A 346 17.04 7.13 21.84
CA PRO A 346 15.69 6.63 22.08
C PRO A 346 14.69 7.12 21.01
N ILE A 347 13.77 6.23 20.61
CA ILE A 347 12.74 6.52 19.60
C ILE A 347 11.51 7.09 20.30
N GLU A 348 10.97 8.18 19.77
CA GLU A 348 9.77 8.83 20.29
C GLU A 348 8.51 7.96 20.12
N ALA A 349 7.42 8.32 20.80
CA ALA A 349 6.17 7.57 20.74
C ALA A 349 5.56 7.56 19.32
N ASP A 350 5.60 8.71 18.63
CA ASP A 350 5.25 8.86 17.21
C ASP A 350 6.48 8.52 16.35
N ASP A 351 6.68 7.22 16.11
CA ASP A 351 7.81 6.71 15.33
C ASP A 351 7.74 7.16 13.86
N GLU A 352 6.54 7.34 13.31
CA GLU A 352 6.32 7.96 12.01
C GLU A 352 6.97 9.35 11.93
N ASN A 353 6.65 10.26 12.86
CA ASN A 353 7.32 11.57 12.91
C ASN A 353 8.81 11.43 13.23
N HIS A 354 9.19 10.52 14.13
CA HIS A 354 10.60 10.33 14.49
C HIS A 354 11.47 9.99 13.27
N PHE A 355 11.04 9.02 12.47
CA PHE A 355 11.81 8.52 11.34
C PHE A 355 11.63 9.32 10.05
N SER A 356 10.50 10.01 9.84
CA SER A 356 10.27 10.80 8.63
C SER A 356 10.60 12.29 8.78
N CYS A 357 10.59 12.82 10.01
CA CYS A 357 10.82 14.24 10.28
C CYS A 357 12.08 14.51 11.10
N ASN A 358 12.14 13.96 12.31
CA ASN A 358 13.15 14.35 13.30
C ASN A 358 14.55 13.89 12.87
N MET A 359 14.68 12.60 12.57
CA MET A 359 15.96 12.02 12.15
C MET A 359 16.42 12.54 10.78
N PRO A 360 15.56 12.67 9.76
CA PRO A 360 15.93 13.33 8.51
C PRO A 360 16.48 14.74 8.68
N ARG A 361 15.83 15.60 9.48
CA ARG A 361 16.31 16.96 9.78
C ARG A 361 17.65 16.95 10.51
N LEU A 362 17.80 16.06 11.49
CA LEU A 362 19.03 15.94 12.28
C LEU A 362 20.22 15.48 11.43
N LEU A 363 19.99 14.54 10.50
CA LEU A 363 21.06 13.91 9.72
C LEU A 363 21.29 14.55 8.35
N GLY A 364 20.38 15.41 7.88
CA GLY A 364 20.39 15.93 6.51
C GLY A 364 20.16 14.84 5.46
N ARG A 365 19.39 13.80 5.81
CA ARG A 365 19.13 12.61 4.98
C ARG A 365 17.62 12.45 4.82
N HIS A 366 17.06 12.70 3.65
CA HIS A 366 15.61 12.76 3.47
C HIS A 366 14.91 11.39 3.58
N ALA A 367 13.59 11.46 3.83
CA ALA A 367 12.66 10.35 3.67
C ALA A 367 12.07 10.38 2.25
N VAL A 368 12.09 9.25 1.55
CA VAL A 368 11.62 9.16 0.15
C VAL A 368 10.75 7.92 -0.07
N ALA A 369 9.91 7.90 -1.10
CA ALA A 369 9.30 6.68 -1.61
C ALA A 369 9.95 6.22 -2.92
N ASP A 370 10.12 4.91 -3.11
CA ASP A 370 10.38 4.30 -4.41
C ASP A 370 9.06 3.85 -5.04
N GLY A 371 8.72 4.39 -6.20
CA GLY A 371 7.41 4.20 -6.82
C GLY A 371 7.31 3.07 -7.83
N ARG A 372 8.36 2.26 -8.01
CA ARG A 372 8.42 1.22 -9.05
C ARG A 372 7.58 -0.02 -8.73
N GLY A 373 7.22 -0.23 -7.46
CA GLY A 373 6.27 -1.26 -7.02
C GLY A 373 5.14 -0.66 -6.19
N VAL A 374 3.94 -1.21 -6.35
CA VAL A 374 2.72 -0.78 -5.66
C VAL A 374 2.35 -1.74 -4.53
N ALA A 375 2.03 -1.20 -3.37
CA ALA A 375 1.38 -1.90 -2.26
C ALA A 375 0.06 -1.21 -1.90
N ALA A 376 -0.81 -1.87 -1.13
CA ALA A 376 -2.03 -1.27 -0.61
C ALA A 376 -2.15 -1.48 0.89
N HIS A 377 -2.41 -0.39 1.61
CA HIS A 377 -2.69 -0.38 3.04
C HIS A 377 -4.20 -0.25 3.25
N TYR A 378 -4.79 -1.12 4.06
CA TYR A 378 -6.24 -1.22 4.16
C TYR A 378 -6.90 0.00 4.81
N SER A 379 -6.55 0.36 6.05
CA SER A 379 -7.24 1.46 6.71
C SER A 379 -6.46 2.06 7.88
N PHE A 380 -6.53 3.39 8.00
CA PHE A 380 -6.13 4.07 9.23
C PHE A 380 -7.14 3.85 10.35
N GLY A 381 -6.71 3.97 11.60
CA GLY A 381 -7.60 3.89 12.77
C GLY A 381 -8.81 4.83 12.66
N SER A 382 -8.60 6.06 12.16
CA SER A 382 -9.62 7.06 11.86
C SER A 382 -10.60 6.65 10.75
N GLN A 383 -10.18 5.79 9.81
CA GLN A 383 -11.02 5.36 8.69
C GLN A 383 -11.90 4.14 9.01
N ARG A 384 -11.61 3.42 10.12
CA ARG A 384 -12.24 2.12 10.41
C ARG A 384 -13.76 2.14 10.47
N GLY A 385 -14.35 3.23 10.97
CA GLY A 385 -15.81 3.33 11.15
C GLY A 385 -16.62 3.04 9.88
N GLY A 386 -16.09 3.41 8.70
CA GLY A 386 -16.68 3.09 7.41
C GLY A 386 -15.95 2.00 6.63
N MET A 387 -14.61 1.95 6.71
CA MET A 387 -13.82 0.95 5.99
C MET A 387 -14.15 -0.48 6.41
N ASP A 388 -14.29 -0.76 7.71
CA ASP A 388 -14.56 -2.11 8.24
C ASP A 388 -15.93 -2.67 7.83
N ARG A 389 -16.77 -1.83 7.22
CA ARG A 389 -18.10 -2.19 6.71
C ARG A 389 -18.14 -2.33 5.19
N THR A 390 -17.00 -2.15 4.52
CA THR A 390 -16.86 -2.42 3.10
C THR A 390 -16.62 -3.91 2.84
N ASP A 391 -16.78 -4.32 1.59
CA ASP A 391 -16.33 -5.63 1.10
C ASP A 391 -14.85 -5.65 0.65
N ILE A 392 -14.11 -4.54 0.81
CA ILE A 392 -12.76 -4.35 0.26
C ILE A 392 -11.78 -5.40 0.79
N LEU A 393 -11.80 -5.68 2.10
CA LEU A 393 -10.88 -6.64 2.69
C LEU A 393 -11.13 -8.05 2.15
N ASP A 394 -12.40 -8.41 1.92
CA ASP A 394 -12.79 -9.70 1.35
C ASP A 394 -12.39 -9.80 -0.13
N ARG A 395 -12.48 -8.71 -0.90
CA ARG A 395 -11.96 -8.62 -2.27
C ARG A 395 -10.44 -8.89 -2.33
N TYR A 396 -9.66 -8.26 -1.46
CA TYR A 396 -8.22 -8.54 -1.35
C TYR A 396 -7.96 -10.00 -0.95
N ARG A 397 -8.75 -10.56 -0.03
CA ARG A 397 -8.62 -11.95 0.37
C ARG A 397 -8.88 -12.90 -0.80
N SER A 398 -9.94 -12.64 -1.57
CA SER A 398 -10.24 -13.42 -2.78
C SER A 398 -9.11 -13.34 -3.80
N PHE A 399 -8.61 -12.14 -4.10
CA PHE A 399 -7.47 -11.98 -5.01
C PHE A 399 -6.24 -12.76 -4.52
N ALA A 400 -5.86 -12.61 -3.24
CA ALA A 400 -4.69 -13.27 -2.69
C ALA A 400 -4.83 -14.80 -2.72
N ARG A 401 -5.99 -15.34 -2.31
CA ARG A 401 -6.29 -16.78 -2.38
C ARG A 401 -6.20 -17.31 -3.81
N ASP A 402 -6.68 -16.53 -4.78
CA ASP A 402 -6.81 -16.96 -6.16
C ASP A 402 -5.52 -16.82 -6.97
N HIS A 403 -4.57 -15.99 -6.51
CA HIS A 403 -3.44 -15.59 -7.33
C HIS A 403 -2.08 -15.55 -6.62
N ILE A 404 -2.03 -15.51 -5.29
CA ILE A 404 -0.81 -15.23 -4.52
C ILE A 404 -0.46 -16.38 -3.58
N CYS A 405 -1.42 -16.88 -2.82
CA CYS A 405 -1.19 -17.90 -1.80
C CYS A 405 -0.73 -19.21 -2.43
N ALA A 406 0.40 -19.75 -1.96
CA ALA A 406 0.90 -21.06 -2.38
C ALA A 406 0.10 -22.25 -1.80
N GLY A 407 -0.68 -21.99 -0.75
CA GLY A 407 -1.56 -22.96 -0.09
C GLY A 407 -2.75 -22.27 0.57
N PRO A 408 -3.57 -23.01 1.35
CA PRO A 408 -4.69 -22.42 2.08
C PRO A 408 -4.23 -21.33 3.06
N MET A 409 -5.04 -20.29 3.20
CA MET A 409 -4.83 -19.29 4.26
C MET A 409 -5.01 -19.95 5.63
N LEU A 410 -4.19 -19.53 6.61
CA LEU A 410 -4.22 -20.10 7.97
C LEU A 410 -5.39 -19.59 8.82
N TRP A 411 -6.11 -18.58 8.34
CA TRP A 411 -7.33 -18.06 8.93
C TRP A 411 -8.21 -17.44 7.84
N THR A 412 -9.52 -17.63 7.96
CA THR A 412 -10.55 -16.99 7.16
C THR A 412 -11.73 -16.56 8.05
N PRO A 413 -12.56 -15.59 7.62
CA PRO A 413 -13.76 -15.23 8.36
C PRO A 413 -14.64 -16.46 8.64
N GLY A 414 -15.06 -16.62 9.89
CA GLY A 414 -15.83 -17.77 10.37
C GLY A 414 -14.99 -18.88 11.01
N ASP A 415 -13.66 -18.82 10.90
CA ASP A 415 -12.78 -19.69 11.68
C ASP A 415 -12.68 -19.16 13.12
N ASN A 416 -12.99 -20.02 14.09
CA ASN A 416 -12.93 -19.72 15.53
C ASN A 416 -11.51 -19.74 16.08
#